data_AF-A0A7W1Z5A6-F1
#
_entry.id   AF-A0A7W1Z5A6-F1
#
_cell.length_a   1.000
_cell.length_b   1.000
_cell.length_c   1.000
_cell.angle_alpha   90.00
_cell.angle_beta   90.00
_cell.angle_gamma   90.00
#
_symmetry.space_group_name_H-M   'P 1'
#
loop_
_entity.id
_entity.type
_entity.pdbx_description
1 polymer ?
#
loop_
_entity_poly.entity_id
_entity_poly.type
_entity_poly.pdbx_seq_one_letter_code
_entity_poly.pdbx_strand_id
1 'polypeptide(L)'
;MLAANPVLLVIIGGLEYQGSLQNAYKDPAQLSASNRIVYSAHDYVFFNGEEELADYSVYQAKLDDRWGKMLQSAPVYVSEFGTCTSGECTLKDLNYIRFITRYLDQTEADWAYWPVNGTQSEGYSREHGATETYGLLDESWTRGSNDLVLALLLGIQKPE
;
A
#
# COMPACT_ATOMS: atom_id res chain seq x y z
N MET A 1 8.49 19.88 15.68
CA MET A 1 7.18 19.57 15.03
C MET A 1 6.10 19.32 16.08
N LEU A 2 6.17 18.28 16.92
CA LEU A 2 5.16 18.05 17.98
C LEU A 2 5.15 19.11 19.09
N ALA A 3 6.28 19.77 19.36
CA ALA A 3 6.30 20.94 20.26
C ALA A 3 5.46 22.12 19.74
N ALA A 4 5.25 22.22 18.42
CA ALA A 4 4.43 23.25 17.82
C ALA A 4 2.96 22.81 17.66
N ASN A 5 2.72 21.51 17.43
CA ASN A 5 1.38 20.95 17.40
C ASN A 5 1.38 19.51 17.97
N PRO A 6 0.95 19.32 19.23
CA PRO A 6 1.03 18.03 19.92
C PRO A 6 -0.10 17.05 19.55
N VAL A 7 -1.04 17.42 18.68
CA VAL A 7 -2.15 16.54 18.25
C VAL A 7 -1.91 15.86 16.90
N LEU A 8 -0.82 16.21 16.19
CA LEU A 8 -0.49 15.59 14.92
C LEU A 8 -0.01 14.14 15.09
N LEU A 9 -0.38 13.29 14.13
CA LEU A 9 0.25 12.00 13.93
C LEU A 9 1.59 12.16 13.21
N VAL A 10 2.54 11.30 13.55
CA VAL A 10 3.85 11.18 12.92
C VAL A 10 3.89 9.83 12.20
N ILE A 11 3.99 9.89 10.87
CA ILE A 11 4.12 8.71 10.04
C ILE A 11 5.60 8.33 9.92
N ILE A 12 5.95 7.10 10.28
CA ILE A 12 7.32 6.58 10.23
C ILE A 12 7.39 5.46 9.21
N GLY A 13 8.04 5.73 8.07
CA GLY A 13 8.22 4.76 7.00
C GLY A 13 9.18 3.64 7.35
N GLY A 14 8.89 2.44 6.84
CA GLY A 14 9.79 1.29 6.92
C GLY A 14 11.07 1.44 6.09
N LEU A 15 11.89 0.39 6.13
CA LEU A 15 13.07 0.26 5.28
C LEU A 15 12.72 -0.49 3.99
N GLU A 16 13.69 -0.63 3.08
CA GLU A 16 13.53 -1.36 1.82
C GLU A 16 12.37 -0.82 0.98
N TYR A 17 12.41 0.48 0.66
CA TYR A 17 11.30 1.19 -0.01
C TYR A 17 9.98 1.09 0.79
N GLN A 18 10.10 1.12 2.12
CA GLN A 18 9.02 0.88 3.09
C GLN A 18 8.37 -0.52 3.02
N GLY A 19 8.97 -1.49 2.33
CA GLY A 19 8.48 -2.87 2.28
C GLY A 19 8.72 -3.68 3.57
N SER A 20 9.38 -3.12 4.59
CA SER A 20 9.67 -3.83 5.84
C SER A 20 9.65 -2.93 7.08
N LEU A 21 8.88 -3.35 8.10
CA LEU A 21 8.85 -2.80 9.46
C LEU A 21 9.55 -3.70 10.48
N GLN A 22 10.25 -4.75 10.03
CA GLN A 22 10.88 -5.74 10.93
C GLN A 22 11.85 -5.12 11.94
N ASN A 23 12.59 -4.09 11.53
CA ASN A 23 13.52 -3.40 12.44
C ASN A 23 12.78 -2.51 13.43
N ALA A 24 11.72 -1.83 12.99
CA ALA A 24 10.86 -1.04 13.87
C ALA A 24 10.15 -1.92 14.92
N TYR A 25 9.86 -3.18 14.60
CA TYR A 25 9.31 -4.12 15.59
C TYR A 25 10.31 -4.42 16.72
N LYS A 26 11.61 -4.54 16.38
CA LYS A 26 12.68 -4.85 17.34
C LYS A 26 13.12 -3.64 18.15
N ASP A 27 13.14 -2.47 17.53
CA ASP A 27 13.54 -1.20 18.12
C ASP A 27 12.54 -0.10 17.70
N PRO A 28 11.37 -0.05 18.36
CA PRO A 28 10.32 0.89 17.97
C PRO A 28 10.73 2.32 18.26
N ALA A 29 10.41 3.21 17.32
CA ALA A 29 10.65 4.63 17.50
C ALA A 29 9.92 5.16 18.74
N GLN A 30 10.57 6.08 19.44
CA GLN A 30 10.03 6.71 20.64
C GLN A 30 9.86 8.20 20.40
N LEU A 31 8.67 8.71 20.70
CA LEU A 31 8.38 10.14 20.69
C LEU A 31 8.10 10.60 22.12
N SER A 32 8.45 11.86 22.42
CA SER A 32 8.16 12.46 23.73
C SER A 32 6.66 12.60 23.99
N ALA A 33 5.83 12.67 22.94
CA ALA A 33 4.38 12.59 23.04
C ALA A 33 3.93 11.15 22.73
N SER A 34 3.25 10.53 23.70
CA SER A 34 2.69 9.19 23.56
C SER A 34 1.54 9.15 22.53
N ASN A 35 1.32 7.98 21.92
CA ASN A 35 0.20 7.71 21.02
C ASN A 35 0.11 8.66 19.81
N ARG A 36 1.26 8.97 19.21
CA ARG A 36 1.38 9.81 18.00
C ARG A 36 2.04 9.12 16.81
N ILE A 37 2.49 7.87 16.95
CA ILE A 37 3.19 7.16 15.88
C ILE A 37 2.17 6.33 15.08
N VAL A 38 2.26 6.42 13.76
CA VAL A 38 1.69 5.46 12.80
C VAL A 38 2.84 4.96 11.94
N TYR A 39 3.01 3.66 11.80
CA TYR A 39 4.03 3.11 10.90
C TYR A 39 3.51 3.04 9.47
N SER A 40 4.37 3.32 8.50
CA SER A 40 4.02 3.26 7.09
C SER A 40 4.73 2.12 6.39
N ALA A 41 3.94 1.33 5.66
CA ALA A 41 4.41 0.24 4.82
C ALA A 41 4.02 0.50 3.36
N HIS A 42 4.87 0.06 2.43
CA HIS A 42 4.51 -0.07 1.03
C HIS A 42 4.43 -1.56 0.68
N ASP A 43 3.52 -1.94 -0.21
CA ASP A 43 3.47 -3.29 -0.75
C ASP A 43 3.20 -3.23 -2.25
N TYR A 44 3.92 -4.00 -3.07
CA TYR A 44 3.76 -3.98 -4.52
C TYR A 44 3.96 -5.36 -5.12
N VAL A 45 3.38 -5.59 -6.29
CA VAL A 45 3.51 -6.85 -7.04
C VAL A 45 4.98 -7.28 -7.25
N PHE A 46 5.91 -6.33 -7.41
CA PHE A 46 7.33 -6.62 -7.62
C PHE A 46 8.10 -6.96 -6.33
N PHE A 47 7.52 -6.77 -5.15
CA PHE A 47 8.06 -7.34 -3.92
C PHE A 47 7.78 -8.82 -3.79
N ASN A 48 6.91 -9.38 -4.63
CA ASN A 48 6.40 -10.73 -4.52
C ASN A 48 6.82 -11.62 -5.70
N GLY A 49 7.24 -12.84 -5.42
CA GLY A 49 7.53 -13.88 -6.39
C GLY A 49 6.26 -14.61 -6.84
N GLU A 50 6.39 -15.47 -7.85
CA GLU A 50 5.26 -16.25 -8.37
C GLU A 50 4.73 -17.26 -7.35
N GLU A 51 5.62 -17.91 -6.58
CA GLU A 51 5.24 -18.88 -5.55
C GLU A 51 4.38 -18.23 -4.45
N GLU A 52 4.78 -17.05 -3.99
CA GLU A 52 4.04 -16.30 -2.98
C GLU A 52 2.66 -15.85 -3.50
N LEU A 53 2.56 -15.52 -4.79
CA LEU A 53 1.29 -15.13 -5.42
C LEU A 53 0.49 -16.31 -6.00
N ALA A 54 0.91 -17.55 -5.74
CA ALA A 54 0.16 -18.75 -6.06
C ALA A 54 -0.67 -19.27 -4.89
N ASP A 55 -0.26 -18.97 -3.64
CA ASP A 55 -0.93 -19.40 -2.42
C ASP A 55 -1.08 -18.23 -1.43
N TYR A 56 -2.33 -17.90 -1.09
CA TYR A 56 -2.63 -16.81 -0.17
C TYR A 56 -2.00 -16.99 1.21
N SER A 57 -1.87 -18.22 1.70
CA SER A 57 -1.28 -18.48 3.02
C SER A 57 0.22 -18.16 3.06
N VAL A 58 0.92 -18.40 1.94
CA VAL A 58 2.34 -18.05 1.78
C VAL A 58 2.49 -16.53 1.68
N TYR A 59 1.64 -15.88 0.87
CA TYR A 59 1.58 -14.42 0.79
C TYR A 59 1.31 -13.77 2.15
N GLN A 60 0.30 -14.26 2.87
CA GLN A 60 -0.10 -13.75 4.19
C GLN A 60 1.04 -13.88 5.19
N ALA A 61 1.66 -15.05 5.29
CA ALA A 61 2.78 -15.29 6.21
C ALA A 61 3.97 -14.35 5.92
N LYS A 62 4.23 -14.07 4.65
CA LYS A 62 5.25 -13.10 4.25
C LYS A 62 4.87 -11.68 4.66
N LEU A 63 3.66 -11.22 4.39
CA LEU A 63 3.22 -9.87 4.78
C LEU A 63 3.26 -9.70 6.30
N ASP A 64 2.79 -10.70 7.05
CA ASP A 64 2.89 -10.74 8.51
C ASP A 64 4.34 -10.56 8.96
N ASP A 65 5.27 -11.29 8.34
CA ASP A 65 6.69 -11.18 8.68
C ASP A 65 7.30 -9.83 8.29
N ARG A 66 6.91 -9.27 7.15
CA ARG A 66 7.46 -8.00 6.64
C ARG A 66 6.98 -6.79 7.43
N TRP A 67 5.67 -6.69 7.67
CA TRP A 67 5.09 -5.53 8.33
C TRP A 67 3.84 -5.83 9.15
N GLY A 68 3.07 -6.88 8.83
CA GLY A 68 1.78 -7.17 9.46
C GLY A 68 1.85 -7.45 10.96
N LYS A 69 2.96 -8.04 11.45
CA LYS A 69 3.21 -8.22 12.90
C LYS A 69 3.17 -6.88 13.67
N MET A 70 3.48 -5.75 13.03
CA MET A 70 3.43 -4.44 13.67
C MET A 70 2.02 -4.06 14.14
N LEU A 71 0.97 -4.55 13.48
CA LEU A 71 -0.43 -4.29 13.85
C LEU A 71 -0.79 -4.74 15.27
N GLN A 72 0.00 -5.64 15.87
CA GLN A 72 -0.19 -6.08 17.25
C GLN A 72 0.23 -5.04 18.29
N SER A 73 1.06 -4.07 17.91
CA SER A 73 1.67 -3.10 18.84
C SER A 73 1.51 -1.64 18.41
N ALA A 74 1.25 -1.35 17.13
CA ALA A 74 1.04 0.00 16.63
C ALA A 74 0.16 0.04 15.36
N PRO A 75 -0.51 1.18 15.08
CA PRO A 75 -1.22 1.37 13.82
C PRO A 75 -0.27 1.30 12.62
N VAL A 76 -0.72 0.65 11.55
CA VAL A 76 -0.02 0.62 10.27
C VAL A 76 -0.91 1.27 9.22
N TYR A 77 -0.31 2.19 8.46
CA TYR A 77 -0.87 2.80 7.27
C TYR A 77 -0.12 2.26 6.05
N VAL A 78 -0.77 1.44 5.23
CA VAL A 78 -0.22 0.99 3.94
C VAL A 78 -0.34 2.16 2.96
N SER A 79 0.66 3.05 2.98
CA SER A 79 0.59 4.35 2.32
C SER A 79 0.74 4.26 0.80
N GLU A 80 1.32 3.17 0.31
CA GLU A 80 1.35 2.85 -1.11
C GLU A 80 1.18 1.35 -1.33
N PHE A 81 0.21 1.01 -2.16
CA PHE A 81 0.17 -0.25 -2.88
C PHE A 81 -0.50 -0.05 -4.23
N GLY A 82 -0.15 -0.86 -5.21
CA GLY A 82 -0.64 -0.68 -6.57
C GLY A 82 -0.36 -1.86 -7.47
N THR A 83 -1.17 -1.99 -8.51
CA THR A 83 -1.04 -3.04 -9.52
C THR A 83 -1.20 -2.46 -10.91
N CYS A 84 -0.88 -3.24 -11.95
CA CYS A 84 -1.22 -2.88 -13.31
C CYS A 84 -2.74 -2.74 -13.47
N THR A 85 -3.19 -1.58 -13.94
CA THR A 85 -4.60 -1.30 -14.23
C THR A 85 -4.88 -1.13 -15.72
N SER A 86 -3.86 -0.82 -16.52
CA SER A 86 -3.96 -0.61 -17.97
C SER A 86 -2.71 -1.10 -18.71
N GLY A 87 -2.82 -1.30 -20.03
CA GLY A 87 -1.75 -1.88 -20.84
C GLY A 87 -1.66 -3.40 -20.69
N GLU A 88 -0.43 -3.94 -20.65
CA GLU A 88 -0.17 -5.38 -20.59
C GLU A 88 -0.12 -5.87 -19.14
N CYS A 89 -1.28 -6.10 -18.54
CA CYS A 89 -1.38 -6.65 -17.18
C CYS A 89 -1.31 -8.18 -17.18
N THR A 90 -0.65 -8.74 -16.17
CA THR A 90 -0.37 -10.18 -16.07
C THR A 90 -1.27 -10.88 -15.04
N LEU A 91 -1.26 -12.22 -15.04
CA LEU A 91 -1.91 -12.99 -13.97
C LEU A 91 -1.29 -12.69 -12.59
N LYS A 92 -0.01 -12.32 -12.55
CA LYS A 92 0.69 -11.93 -11.33
C LYS A 92 0.07 -10.67 -10.72
N ASP A 93 -0.25 -9.67 -11.54
CA ASP A 93 -0.93 -8.43 -11.13
C ASP A 93 -2.32 -8.74 -10.53
N LEU A 94 -3.07 -9.59 -11.21
CA LEU A 94 -4.40 -10.02 -10.77
C LEU A 94 -4.38 -10.76 -9.43
N ASN A 95 -3.45 -11.70 -9.26
CA ASN A 95 -3.31 -12.44 -8.00
C ASN A 95 -2.88 -11.51 -6.88
N TYR A 96 -1.92 -10.65 -7.14
CA TYR A 96 -1.43 -9.66 -6.19
C TYR A 96 -2.57 -8.77 -5.68
N ILE A 97 -3.35 -8.12 -6.56
CA ILE A 97 -4.38 -7.18 -6.09
C ILE A 97 -5.49 -7.89 -5.30
N ARG A 98 -5.83 -9.13 -5.67
CA ARG A 98 -6.78 -9.95 -4.90
C ARG A 98 -6.23 -10.32 -3.52
N PHE A 99 -4.94 -10.62 -3.43
CA PHE A 99 -4.32 -11.03 -2.17
C PHE A 99 -4.10 -9.86 -1.22
N ILE A 100 -3.56 -8.72 -1.70
CA ILE A 100 -3.37 -7.55 -0.84
C ILE A 100 -4.71 -7.00 -0.34
N THR A 101 -5.74 -6.91 -1.20
CA THR A 101 -7.06 -6.42 -0.77
C THR A 101 -7.71 -7.38 0.23
N ARG A 102 -7.60 -8.69 0.03
CA ARG A 102 -8.02 -9.69 1.04
C ARG A 102 -7.26 -9.52 2.36
N TYR A 103 -5.96 -9.28 2.32
CA TYR A 103 -5.16 -9.09 3.53
C TYR A 103 -5.56 -7.82 4.28
N LEU A 104 -5.76 -6.70 3.56
CA LEU A 104 -6.24 -5.45 4.12
C LEU A 104 -7.64 -5.58 4.75
N ASP A 105 -8.56 -6.31 4.11
CA ASP A 105 -9.89 -6.62 4.64
C ASP A 105 -9.85 -7.43 5.94
N GLN A 106 -8.82 -8.28 6.10
CA GLN A 106 -8.64 -9.14 7.26
C GLN A 106 -7.87 -8.47 8.40
N THR A 107 -7.42 -7.22 8.23
CA THR A 107 -6.56 -6.53 9.20
C THR A 107 -7.10 -5.14 9.53
N GLU A 108 -6.56 -4.55 10.59
CA GLU A 108 -6.92 -3.19 10.99
C GLU A 108 -6.11 -2.11 10.27
N ALA A 109 -5.25 -2.48 9.30
CA ALA A 109 -4.45 -1.52 8.57
C ALA A 109 -5.34 -0.54 7.77
N ASP A 110 -5.05 0.75 7.89
CA ASP A 110 -5.58 1.76 6.98
C ASP A 110 -4.69 1.82 5.73
N TRP A 111 -5.19 2.33 4.61
CA TRP A 111 -4.49 2.20 3.34
C TRP A 111 -4.72 3.37 2.37
N ALA A 112 -3.79 3.55 1.44
CA ALA A 112 -3.96 4.38 0.25
C ALA A 112 -3.41 3.67 -0.99
N TYR A 113 -4.20 3.69 -2.05
CA TYR A 113 -3.82 3.13 -3.34
C TYR A 113 -2.91 4.11 -4.09
N TRP A 114 -1.84 3.61 -4.70
CA TRP A 114 -0.92 4.40 -5.50
C TRP A 114 -0.91 3.99 -6.98
N PRO A 115 -1.07 4.95 -7.91
CA PRO A 115 -1.56 6.32 -7.73
C PRO A 115 -3.04 6.47 -8.08
N VAL A 116 -3.65 7.57 -7.63
CA VAL A 116 -4.98 7.98 -8.12
C VAL A 116 -4.93 8.46 -9.58
N ASN A 117 -3.79 8.99 -10.01
CA ASN A 117 -3.61 9.67 -11.29
C ASN A 117 -3.87 8.75 -12.49
N GLY A 118 -4.53 9.26 -13.53
CA GLY A 118 -4.66 8.54 -14.81
C GLY A 118 -3.55 8.84 -15.83
N THR A 119 -2.80 9.92 -15.60
CA THR A 119 -1.66 10.30 -16.44
C THR A 119 -0.42 10.59 -15.58
N GLN A 120 0.75 10.35 -16.14
CA GLN A 120 2.03 10.56 -15.50
C GLN A 120 2.36 12.06 -15.38
N SER A 121 2.99 12.42 -14.26
CA SER A 121 3.76 13.66 -14.12
C SER A 121 5.16 13.49 -14.71
N GLU A 122 5.85 14.60 -15.02
CA GLU A 122 7.25 14.57 -15.46
C GLU A 122 8.16 13.88 -14.44
N GLY A 123 9.10 13.07 -14.93
CA GLY A 123 10.05 12.33 -14.10
C GLY A 123 11.10 11.61 -14.95
N TYR A 124 12.08 10.97 -14.31
CA TYR A 124 13.25 10.40 -14.99
C TYR A 124 12.93 9.47 -16.15
N SER A 125 11.96 8.57 -15.97
CA SER A 125 11.50 7.61 -16.99
C SER A 125 10.03 7.84 -17.36
N ARG A 126 9.49 9.03 -17.03
CA ARG A 126 8.07 9.35 -17.19
C ARG A 126 7.89 10.45 -18.21
N GLU A 127 6.88 10.31 -19.04
CA GLU A 127 6.49 11.30 -20.03
C GLU A 127 5.23 12.01 -19.54
N HIS A 128 5.26 13.34 -19.48
CA HIS A 128 4.10 14.12 -19.04
C HIS A 128 2.87 13.81 -19.89
N GLY A 129 1.76 13.46 -19.24
CA GLY A 129 0.50 13.18 -19.94
C GLY A 129 0.42 11.79 -20.55
N ALA A 130 1.48 10.98 -20.52
CA ALA A 130 1.39 9.57 -20.87
C ALA A 130 0.52 8.81 -19.86
N THR A 131 -0.05 7.68 -20.27
CA THR A 131 -0.87 6.82 -19.40
C THR A 131 -0.10 6.42 -18.15
N GLU A 132 -0.72 6.59 -16.98
CA GLU A 132 -0.21 6.02 -15.72
C GLU A 132 -0.73 4.59 -15.59
N THR A 133 0.13 3.60 -15.83
CA THR A 133 -0.30 2.20 -15.99
C THR A 133 -0.75 1.54 -14.70
N TYR A 134 -0.45 2.15 -13.55
CA TYR A 134 -0.95 1.73 -12.23
C TYR A 134 -2.15 2.58 -11.76
N GLY A 135 -2.48 3.62 -12.51
CA GLY A 135 -3.42 4.66 -12.13
C GLY A 135 -4.80 4.12 -11.84
N LEU A 136 -5.46 4.61 -10.79
CA LEU A 136 -6.85 4.25 -10.49
C LEU A 136 -7.83 4.89 -11.48
N LEU A 137 -7.51 6.08 -11.99
CA LEU A 137 -8.27 6.77 -13.02
C LEU A 137 -7.72 6.47 -14.42
N ASP A 138 -8.56 6.59 -15.46
CA ASP A 138 -8.12 6.61 -16.85
C ASP A 138 -7.58 8.01 -17.26
N GLU A 139 -7.01 8.11 -18.47
CA GLU A 139 -6.43 9.36 -19.00
C GLU A 139 -7.45 10.51 -19.13
N SER A 140 -8.75 10.20 -19.09
CA SER A 140 -9.80 11.22 -19.11
C SER A 140 -9.99 11.89 -17.75
N TRP A 141 -9.47 11.30 -16.67
CA TRP A 141 -9.69 11.72 -15.28
C TRP A 141 -11.15 11.69 -14.81
N THR A 142 -12.04 11.01 -15.56
CA THR A 142 -13.48 10.96 -15.23
C THR A 142 -13.99 9.56 -14.90
N ARG A 143 -13.17 8.51 -15.10
CA ARG A 143 -13.56 7.11 -14.87
C ARG A 143 -12.40 6.32 -14.28
N GLY A 144 -12.73 5.17 -13.70
CA GLY A 144 -11.73 4.18 -13.30
C GLY A 144 -11.04 3.57 -14.53
N SER A 145 -9.75 3.28 -14.41
CA SER A 145 -8.97 2.57 -15.45
C SER A 145 -9.27 1.08 -15.50
N ASN A 146 -9.69 0.49 -14.37
CA ASN A 146 -9.93 -0.93 -14.21
C ASN A 146 -11.06 -1.23 -13.21
N ASP A 147 -12.20 -1.71 -13.71
CA ASP A 147 -13.40 -1.96 -12.90
C ASP A 147 -13.18 -3.00 -11.79
N LEU A 148 -12.36 -4.02 -12.05
CA LEU A 148 -12.08 -5.06 -11.05
C LEU A 148 -11.27 -4.50 -9.89
N VAL A 149 -10.21 -3.75 -10.18
CA VAL A 149 -9.38 -3.12 -9.13
C VAL A 149 -10.22 -2.16 -8.32
N LEU A 150 -11.02 -1.31 -8.96
CA LEU A 150 -11.92 -0.38 -8.27
C LEU A 150 -12.93 -1.12 -7.39
N ALA A 151 -13.55 -2.20 -7.89
CA ALA A 151 -14.50 -3.00 -7.11
C ALA A 151 -13.86 -3.66 -5.89
N LEU A 152 -12.63 -4.16 -6.00
CA LEU A 152 -11.89 -4.74 -4.86
C LEU A 152 -11.56 -3.67 -3.81
N LEU A 153 -11.13 -2.48 -4.23
CA LEU A 153 -10.82 -1.38 -3.31
C LEU A 153 -12.07 -0.86 -2.59
N LEU A 154 -13.19 -0.69 -3.31
CA LEU A 154 -14.47 -0.31 -2.72
C LEU A 154 -14.97 -1.37 -1.72
N GLY A 155 -14.71 -2.64 -2.01
CA GLY A 155 -15.11 -3.76 -1.15
C GLY A 155 -14.43 -3.78 0.23
N ILE A 156 -13.29 -3.10 0.38
CA ILE A 156 -12.50 -3.08 1.63
C ILE A 156 -12.52 -1.70 2.32
N GLN A 157 -13.41 -0.80 1.89
CA GLN A 157 -13.64 0.46 2.59
C GLN A 157 -14.38 0.19 3.90
N LYS A 158 -13.81 0.64 5.02
CA LYS A 158 -14.49 0.58 6.32
C LYS A 158 -15.70 1.53 6.31
N PRO A 159 -16.83 1.18 6.95
CA PRO A 159 -17.97 2.09 7.11
C PRO A 159 -17.55 3.38 7.82
N GLU A 160 -18.13 4.51 7.41
CA GLU A 160 -18.01 5.81 8.11
C GLU A 160 -18.75 5.83 9.45
#